data_AF-A0AAJ1RDU9-F1
#
_entry.id   AF-A0AAJ1RDU9-F1
#
_cell.length_a   1.000
_cell.length_b   1.000
_cell.length_c   1.000
_cell.angle_alpha   90.00
_cell.angle_beta   90.00
_cell.angle_gamma   90.00
#
_symmetry.space_group_name_H-M   'P 1'
#
loop_
_entity.id
_entity.type
_entity.pdbx_description
1 polymer ?
#
loop_
_entity_poly.entity_id
_entity_poly.type
_entity_poly.pdbx_seq_one_letter_code
_entity_poly.pdbx_strand_id
1 'polypeptide(L)'
;MARKVQMMVIRGLAFIIDLIVVFIPVQVICFLIFKNNFFLANFFGQILFIVYNMVMINIGQGKTVGKYFSGIRVFNEDSHKAYVKALREFCKLLYFISFPVGILFLGLSIVLTLVTGRSLHDYVGGSTVILDKEYEHIFAEHHERTD
;
A
#
# COMPACT_ATOMS: atom_id res chain seq x y z
N MET A 1 2.25 18.28 12.85
CA MET A 1 0.91 17.80 12.47
C MET A 1 0.66 17.95 10.96
N ALA A 2 0.87 19.15 10.38
CA ALA A 2 0.66 19.42 8.95
C ALA A 2 1.33 18.42 7.98
N ARG A 3 2.63 18.11 8.16
CA ARG A 3 3.35 17.14 7.32
C ARG A 3 2.73 15.73 7.35
N LYS A 4 2.25 15.26 8.52
CA LYS A 4 1.59 13.94 8.65
C LYS A 4 0.28 13.90 7.87
N VAL A 5 -0.52 14.96 7.96
CA VAL A 5 -1.78 15.09 7.23
C VAL A 5 -1.54 15.16 5.72
N GLN A 6 -0.55 15.95 5.27
CA GLN A 6 -0.17 15.99 3.86
C GLN A 6 0.23 14.61 3.33
N MET A 7 1.10 13.89 4.04
CA MET A 7 1.49 12.53 3.66
C MET A 7 0.30 11.58 3.65
N MET A 8 -0.62 11.68 4.60
CA MET A 8 -1.85 10.88 4.61
C MET A 8 -2.71 11.16 3.37
N VAL A 9 -2.90 12.43 3.00
CA VAL A 9 -3.65 12.83 1.80
C VAL A 9 -2.97 12.30 0.53
N ILE A 10 -1.66 12.48 0.39
CA ILE A 10 -0.91 11.98 -0.77
C ILE A 10 -1.01 10.46 -0.88
N ARG A 11 -0.92 9.73 0.25
CA ARG A 11 -1.11 8.28 0.29
C ARG A 11 -2.52 7.87 -0.14
N GLY A 12 -3.54 8.60 0.30
CA GLY A 12 -4.92 8.40 -0.13
C GLY A 12 -5.11 8.63 -1.62
N LEU A 13 -4.54 9.71 -2.17
CA LEU A 13 -4.58 9.99 -3.61
C LEU A 13 -3.85 8.93 -4.43
N ALA A 14 -2.66 8.50 -3.99
CA ALA A 14 -1.93 7.41 -4.61
C ALA A 14 -2.76 6.11 -4.64
N PHE A 15 -3.44 5.80 -3.54
CA PHE A 15 -4.33 4.65 -3.46
C PHE A 15 -5.54 4.78 -4.41
N ILE A 16 -6.12 5.98 -4.53
CA ILE A 16 -7.21 6.24 -5.49
C ILE A 16 -6.73 6.01 -6.93
N ILE A 17 -5.52 6.44 -7.28
CA ILE A 17 -4.94 6.18 -8.61
C ILE A 17 -4.80 4.67 -8.83
N ASP A 18 -4.26 3.92 -7.86
CA ASP A 18 -4.17 2.46 -7.96
C ASP A 18 -5.55 1.80 -8.08
N LEU A 19 -6.58 2.32 -7.41
CA LEU A 19 -7.94 1.83 -7.53
C LEU A 19 -8.49 2.04 -8.94
N ILE A 20 -8.30 3.22 -9.52
CA ILE A 20 -8.84 3.55 -10.84
C ILE A 20 -8.08 2.81 -11.95
N VAL A 21 -6.75 2.84 -11.91
CA VAL A 21 -5.89 2.33 -12.98
C VAL A 21 -5.78 0.81 -12.95
N VAL A 22 -5.87 0.19 -11.77
CA VAL A 22 -5.60 -1.25 -11.63
C VAL A 22 -6.81 -1.99 -11.06
N PHE A 23 -7.35 -1.57 -9.92
CA PHE A 23 -8.43 -2.33 -9.26
C PHE A 23 -9.68 -2.42 -10.13
N ILE A 24 -10.17 -1.29 -10.66
CA ILE A 24 -11.40 -1.27 -11.47
C ILE A 24 -11.27 -2.17 -12.72
N PRO A 25 -10.22 -2.06 -13.57
CA PRO A 25 -10.07 -2.95 -14.72
C PRO A 25 -9.99 -4.43 -14.33
N VAL A 26 -9.22 -4.76 -13.29
CA VAL A 26 -9.13 -6.14 -12.79
C VAL A 26 -10.49 -6.65 -12.32
N GLN A 27 -11.23 -5.82 -11.59
CA GLN A 27 -12.54 -6.16 -11.06
C GLN A 27 -13.57 -6.37 -12.19
N VAL A 28 -13.54 -5.56 -13.24
CA VAL A 28 -14.38 -5.73 -14.43
C VAL A 28 -14.10 -7.08 -15.10
N ILE A 29 -12.81 -7.43 -15.29
CA ILE A 29 -12.41 -8.73 -15.84
C ILE A 29 -12.93 -9.88 -14.97
N CYS A 30 -12.79 -9.77 -13.65
CA CYS A 30 -13.32 -10.79 -12.72
C CYS A 30 -14.84 -10.95 -12.83
N PHE A 31 -15.61 -9.85 -12.92
CA PHE A 31 -17.06 -9.93 -13.11
C PHE A 31 -17.44 -10.58 -14.45
N LEU A 32 -16.68 -10.34 -15.53
CA LEU A 32 -16.92 -10.99 -16.82
C LEU A 32 -16.65 -12.50 -16.79
N ILE A 33 -15.63 -12.95 -16.05
CA ILE A 33 -15.26 -14.37 -15.93
C ILE A 33 -16.25 -15.12 -15.04
N PHE A 34 -16.54 -14.59 -13.84
CA PHE A 34 -17.34 -15.27 -12.84
C PHE A 34 -18.86 -15.03 -12.98
N LYS A 35 -19.27 -14.10 -13.85
CA LYS A 35 -20.64 -13.74 -14.26
C LYS A 35 -21.65 -13.62 -13.12
N ASN A 36 -22.20 -14.74 -12.67
CA ASN A 36 -23.27 -14.79 -11.68
C ASN A 36 -22.76 -14.94 -10.23
N ASN A 37 -21.47 -15.23 -10.04
CA ASN A 37 -20.90 -15.35 -8.70
C ASN A 37 -20.21 -14.05 -8.27
N PHE A 38 -21.01 -13.08 -7.85
CA PHE A 38 -20.52 -11.80 -7.32
C PHE A 38 -19.51 -11.96 -6.17
N PHE A 39 -19.74 -12.95 -5.30
CA PHE A 39 -18.83 -13.23 -4.19
C PHE A 39 -17.44 -13.64 -4.67
N LEU A 40 -17.37 -14.61 -5.60
CA LEU A 40 -16.10 -15.06 -6.19
C LEU A 40 -15.43 -13.94 -6.98
N ALA A 41 -16.18 -13.18 -7.76
CA ALA A 41 -15.64 -12.06 -8.54
C ALA A 41 -14.97 -11.00 -7.64
N ASN A 42 -15.62 -10.62 -6.54
CA ASN A 42 -15.06 -9.68 -5.56
C ASN A 42 -13.83 -10.26 -4.86
N PHE A 43 -13.91 -11.50 -4.38
CA PHE A 43 -12.81 -12.15 -3.69
C PHE A 43 -11.56 -12.26 -4.57
N PHE A 44 -11.71 -12.73 -5.81
CA PHE A 44 -10.59 -12.84 -6.75
C PHE A 44 -10.02 -11.47 -7.16
N GLY A 45 -10.87 -10.47 -7.39
CA GLY A 45 -10.41 -9.12 -7.71
C GLY A 45 -9.59 -8.49 -6.58
N GLN A 46 -10.03 -8.66 -5.33
CA GLN A 46 -9.29 -8.22 -4.14
C GLN A 46 -7.93 -8.92 -4.00
N ILE A 47 -7.89 -10.25 -4.18
CA ILE A 47 -6.66 -11.03 -4.12
C ILE A 47 -5.69 -10.59 -5.22
N LEU A 48 -6.15 -10.46 -6.46
CA LEU A 48 -5.32 -10.01 -7.59
C LEU A 48 -4.75 -8.62 -7.36
N PHE A 49 -5.54 -7.70 -6.81
CA PHE A 49 -5.07 -6.35 -6.49
C PHE A 49 -3.97 -6.34 -5.43
N ILE A 50 -4.08 -7.20 -4.41
CA ILE A 50 -3.04 -7.33 -3.38
C ILE A 50 -1.78 -7.96 -3.93
N VAL A 51 -1.92 -9.00 -4.76
CA VAL A 51 -0.79 -9.61 -5.48
C VAL A 51 -0.10 -8.56 -6.35
N TYR A 52 -0.85 -7.75 -7.09
CA TYR A 52 -0.31 -6.63 -7.86
C TYR A 52 0.49 -5.65 -6.96
N ASN A 53 -0.08 -5.19 -5.85
CA ASN A 53 0.61 -4.27 -4.94
C ASN A 53 1.91 -4.89 -4.40
N MET A 54 1.86 -6.17 -4.01
CA MET A 54 3.02 -6.91 -3.51
C MET A 54 4.13 -7.03 -4.56
N VAL A 55 3.78 -7.40 -5.79
CA VAL A 55 4.75 -7.51 -6.90
C VAL A 55 5.37 -6.16 -7.19
N MET A 56 4.56 -5.10 -7.32
CA MET A 56 5.06 -3.76 -7.62
C MET A 56 5.95 -3.20 -6.50
N ILE A 57 5.61 -3.41 -5.23
CA ILE A 57 6.44 -2.94 -4.12
C ILE A 57 7.78 -3.69 -4.04
N ASN A 58 7.82 -4.96 -4.44
CA ASN A 58 9.06 -5.72 -4.46
C ASN A 58 9.95 -5.34 -5.66
N ILE A 59 9.38 -5.25 -6.86
CA ILE A 59 10.12 -4.98 -8.11
C ILE A 59 10.38 -3.47 -8.27
N GLY A 60 9.37 -2.65 -8.07
CA GLY A 60 9.40 -1.19 -8.20
C GLY A 60 10.01 -0.45 -7.01
N GLN A 61 10.88 -1.12 -6.23
CA GLN A 61 11.59 -0.52 -5.09
C GLN A 61 10.65 0.26 -4.15
N GLY A 62 9.55 -0.37 -3.71
CA GLY A 62 8.58 0.25 -2.81
C GLY A 62 7.50 1.11 -3.47
N LYS A 63 7.43 1.16 -4.81
CA LYS A 63 6.46 1.98 -5.54
C LYS A 63 5.41 1.11 -6.25
N THR A 64 4.14 1.48 -6.09
CA THR A 64 3.02 1.10 -6.96
C THR A 64 2.83 2.18 -8.03
N VAL A 65 1.94 1.97 -9.00
CA VAL A 65 1.69 2.96 -10.06
C VAL A 65 1.25 4.31 -9.47
N GLY A 66 0.27 4.32 -8.58
CA GLY A 66 -0.17 5.54 -7.92
C GLY A 66 0.89 6.19 -7.05
N LYS A 67 1.73 5.39 -6.38
CA LYS A 67 2.84 5.89 -5.56
C LYS A 67 3.96 6.50 -6.39
N TYR A 68 4.23 5.91 -7.55
CA TYR A 68 5.18 6.45 -8.53
C TYR A 68 4.75 7.85 -8.99
N PHE A 69 3.47 8.05 -9.36
CA PHE A 69 2.97 9.37 -9.77
C PHE A 69 2.94 10.41 -8.65
N SER A 70 2.85 9.98 -7.39
CA SER A 70 2.80 10.86 -6.23
C SER A 70 4.16 11.11 -5.57
N GLY A 71 5.24 10.52 -6.12
CA GLY A 71 6.60 10.74 -5.63
C GLY A 71 6.84 10.21 -4.21
N ILE A 72 6.09 9.19 -3.79
CA ILE A 72 6.25 8.52 -2.50
C ILE A 72 6.65 7.07 -2.71
N ARG A 73 7.32 6.49 -1.71
CA ARG A 73 7.67 5.08 -1.72
C ARG A 73 7.62 4.45 -0.35
N VAL A 74 7.42 3.14 -0.33
CA VAL A 74 7.51 2.32 0.87
C VAL A 74 8.98 2.01 1.11
N PHE A 75 9.48 2.48 2.24
CA PHE A 75 10.83 2.23 2.71
C PHE A 75 10.81 1.35 3.96
N ASN A 76 11.81 0.49 4.09
CA ASN A 76 11.93 -0.44 5.19
C ASN A 76 13.40 -0.51 5.56
N GLU A 77 13.78 0.08 6.70
CA GLU A 77 15.18 0.19 7.15
C GLU A 77 15.77 -1.19 7.47
N ASP A 78 15.01 -2.06 8.14
CA ASP A 78 15.51 -3.32 8.69
C ASP A 78 15.12 -4.58 7.89
N SER A 79 14.32 -4.45 6.83
CA SER A 79 13.59 -5.58 6.26
C SER A 79 13.72 -5.66 4.72
N HIS A 80 14.84 -6.23 4.27
CA HIS A 80 14.99 -6.73 2.89
C HIS A 80 14.17 -7.99 2.61
N LYS A 81 13.62 -8.63 3.65
CA LYS A 81 12.97 -9.93 3.54
C LYS A 81 11.60 -9.80 2.87
N ALA A 82 11.46 -10.42 1.69
CA ALA A 82 10.25 -10.35 0.85
C ALA A 82 8.96 -10.77 1.58
N TYR A 83 9.04 -11.68 2.56
CA TYR A 83 7.86 -12.13 3.32
C TYR A 83 7.24 -11.03 4.19
N VAL A 84 8.03 -10.08 4.71
CA VAL A 84 7.50 -8.97 5.54
C VAL A 84 6.71 -8.00 4.66
N LYS A 85 7.22 -7.73 3.45
CA LYS A 85 6.52 -6.93 2.43
C LYS A 85 5.24 -7.62 1.97
N ALA A 86 5.26 -8.95 1.84
CA ALA A 86 4.08 -9.74 1.52
C ALA A 86 3.01 -9.64 2.62
N LEU A 87 3.40 -9.84 3.88
CA LEU A 87 2.51 -9.78 5.03
C LEU A 87 1.84 -8.40 5.16
N ARG A 88 2.63 -7.33 4.96
CA ARG A 88 2.13 -5.95 4.90
C ARG A 88 1.00 -5.78 3.88
N GLU A 89 1.18 -6.30 2.67
CA GLU A 89 0.16 -6.18 1.63
C GLU A 89 -1.04 -7.08 1.91
N PHE A 90 -0.82 -8.28 2.46
CA PHE A 90 -1.89 -9.17 2.88
C PHE A 90 -2.76 -8.57 4.00
N CYS A 91 -2.17 -7.80 4.92
CA CYS A 91 -2.92 -7.08 5.96
C CYS A 91 -3.95 -6.09 5.41
N LYS A 92 -3.84 -5.65 4.15
CA LYS A 92 -4.87 -4.81 3.53
C LYS A 92 -6.19 -5.55 3.31
N LEU A 93 -6.19 -6.89 3.25
CA LEU A 93 -7.44 -7.68 3.21
C LEU A 93 -8.35 -7.38 4.40
N LEU A 94 -7.78 -7.01 5.55
CA LEU A 94 -8.57 -6.64 6.73
C LEU A 94 -9.51 -5.45 6.46
N TYR A 95 -9.16 -4.57 5.52
CA TYR A 95 -10.01 -3.44 5.13
C TYR A 95 -11.14 -3.84 4.17
N PHE A 96 -11.00 -4.99 3.50
CA PHE A 96 -11.98 -5.51 2.55
C PHE A 96 -12.95 -6.52 3.18
N ILE A 97 -12.84 -6.79 4.49
CA ILE A 97 -13.82 -7.58 5.23
C ILE A 97 -15.19 -6.90 5.12
N SER A 98 -16.24 -7.73 4.97
CA SER A 98 -17.62 -7.28 4.95
C SER A 98 -17.95 -6.28 6.06
N PHE A 99 -18.89 -5.39 5.76
CA PHE A 99 -19.42 -4.45 6.73
C PHE A 99 -19.95 -5.18 7.98
N PRO A 100 -19.67 -4.71 9.21
CA PRO A 100 -18.98 -3.46 9.57
C PRO A 100 -17.48 -3.58 9.85
N VAL A 101 -16.94 -4.80 9.89
CA VAL A 101 -15.59 -5.07 10.42
C VAL A 101 -14.49 -4.39 9.60
N GLY A 102 -14.60 -4.38 8.26
CA GLY A 102 -13.62 -3.70 7.41
C GLY A 102 -13.51 -2.19 7.67
N ILE A 103 -14.63 -1.54 7.98
CA ILE A 103 -14.66 -0.10 8.30
C ILE A 103 -13.96 0.18 9.63
N LEU A 104 -14.09 -0.71 10.62
CA LEU A 104 -13.38 -0.56 11.90
C LEU A 104 -11.87 -0.59 11.68
N PHE A 105 -11.35 -1.55 10.90
CA PHE A 105 -9.92 -1.61 10.59
C PHE A 105 -9.43 -0.44 9.75
N LEU A 106 -10.26 0.07 8.83
CA LEU A 106 -9.93 1.26 8.06
C LEU A 106 -9.85 2.50 8.98
N GLY A 107 -10.85 2.69 9.84
CA GLY A 107 -10.87 3.77 10.84
C GLY A 107 -9.67 3.71 11.78
N LEU A 108 -9.35 2.52 12.31
CA LEU A 108 -8.17 2.30 13.13
C LEU A 108 -6.88 2.67 12.38
N SER A 109 -6.75 2.26 11.12
CA SER A 109 -5.60 2.59 10.27
C SER A 109 -5.44 4.10 10.06
N ILE A 110 -6.55 4.82 9.89
CA ILE A 110 -6.57 6.28 9.75
C ILE A 110 -6.11 6.93 11.06
N VAL A 111 -6.68 6.54 12.20
CA VAL A 111 -6.30 7.07 13.52
C VAL A 111 -4.82 6.82 13.80
N LEU A 112 -4.34 5.60 13.54
CA LEU A 112 -2.92 5.25 13.67
C LEU A 112 -2.06 6.14 12.78
N THR A 113 -2.45 6.38 11.53
CA THR A 113 -1.70 7.23 10.61
C THR A 113 -1.62 8.68 11.12
N LEU A 114 -2.69 9.20 11.71
CA LEU A 114 -2.71 10.57 12.26
C LEU A 114 -1.82 10.70 13.50
N VAL A 115 -1.89 9.75 14.41
CA VAL A 115 -1.12 9.77 15.67
C VAL A 115 0.36 9.49 15.39
N THR A 116 0.64 8.44 14.64
CA THR A 116 1.99 7.85 14.53
C THR A 116 2.68 8.12 13.20
N GLY A 117 1.92 8.45 12.14
CA GLY A 117 2.42 8.55 10.76
C GLY A 117 2.41 7.23 9.99
N ARG A 118 2.15 6.10 10.65
CA ARG A 118 2.13 4.76 10.04
C ARG A 118 0.71 4.18 10.04
N SER A 119 0.33 3.56 8.94
CA SER A 119 -0.95 2.83 8.83
C SER A 119 -0.84 1.45 9.48
N LEU A 120 -1.98 0.81 9.74
CA LEU A 120 -1.99 -0.52 10.38
C LEU A 120 -1.14 -1.54 9.61
N HIS A 121 -1.25 -1.57 8.28
CA HIS A 121 -0.43 -2.46 7.44
C HIS A 121 1.06 -2.10 7.44
N ASP A 122 1.39 -0.80 7.58
CA ASP A 122 2.79 -0.36 7.68
C ASP A 122 3.41 -0.79 9.00
N TYR A 123 2.64 -0.78 10.09
CA TYR A 123 3.05 -1.33 11.38
C TYR A 123 3.40 -2.81 11.31
N VAL A 124 2.52 -3.61 10.69
CA VAL A 124 2.78 -5.05 10.53
C VAL A 124 3.99 -5.31 9.63
N GLY A 125 4.18 -4.46 8.62
CA GLY A 125 5.32 -4.56 7.71
C GLY A 125 6.63 -3.95 8.20
N GLY A 126 6.66 -3.32 9.39
CA GLY A 126 7.80 -2.54 9.87
C GLY A 126 8.17 -1.34 8.98
N SER A 127 7.36 -1.02 7.97
CA SER A 127 7.71 -0.09 6.91
C SER A 127 7.24 1.33 7.22
N THR A 128 7.87 2.30 6.57
CA THR A 128 7.41 3.69 6.54
C THR A 128 7.22 4.16 5.10
N VAL A 129 6.40 5.19 4.89
CA VAL A 129 6.24 5.82 3.58
C VAL A 129 6.97 7.15 3.60
N ILE A 130 7.92 7.33 2.68
CA ILE A 130 8.75 8.52 2.55
C ILE A 130 8.61 9.13 1.16
N LEU A 131 9.01 10.39 1.03
CA LEU A 131 9.13 11.07 -0.26
C LEU A 131 10.37 10.58 -1.00
N ASP A 132 10.32 10.58 -2.33
CA ASP A 132 11.47 10.17 -3.15
C ASP A 132 12.72 11.01 -2.87
N LYS A 133 12.56 12.32 -2.68
CA LYS A 133 13.67 13.22 -2.31
C LYS A 133 14.34 12.82 -0.98
N GLU A 134 13.53 12.39 0.00
CA GLU A 134 14.03 11.98 1.31
C GLU A 134 14.78 10.64 1.20
N TYR A 135 14.33 9.74 0.31
CA TYR A 135 15.04 8.51 0.00
C TYR A 135 16.41 8.78 -0.65
N GLU A 136 16.50 9.73 -1.58
CA GLU A 136 17.77 10.10 -2.23
C GLU A 136 18.82 10.59 -1.20
N HIS A 137 18.40 11.41 -0.23
CA HIS A 137 19.27 11.84 0.87
C HIS A 137 19.76 10.67 1.73
N ILE A 138 18.85 9.77 2.16
CA ILE A 138 19.21 8.60 2.97
C ILE A 138 20.17 7.68 2.21
N PHE A 139 19.93 7.49 0.91
CA PHE A 139 20.78 6.65 0.07
C PHE A 139 22.18 7.25 -0.14
N ALA A 140 22.26 8.57 -0.34
CA ALA A 140 23.54 9.28 -0.46
C ALA A 140 24.36 9.19 0.84
N GLU A 141 23.73 9.42 2.00
CA GLU A 141 24.40 9.31 3.32
C GLU A 141 24.89 7.88 3.62
N HIS A 142 24.18 6.84 3.15
CA HIS A 142 24.64 5.46 3.29
C HIS A 142 25.83 5.12 2.40
N HIS A 143 25.93 5.73 1.21
CA HIS A 143 27.09 5.55 0.33
C HIS A 143 28.33 6.24 0.87
N GLU A 144 28.21 7.48 1.35
CA GLU A 144 29.35 8.21 1.95
C GLU A 144 29.92 7.56 3.22
N ARG A 145 29.16 6.68 3.89
CA ARG A 145 29.59 5.98 5.11
C ARG A 145 30.26 4.62 4.86
N THR A 146 30.20 4.14 3.62
CA THR A 146 30.75 2.83 3.22
C THR A 146 32.01 2.94 2.35
N ASP A 147 32.41 4.16 2.01
CA ASP A 147 33.71 4.55 1.42
C ASP A 147 34.68 5.07 2.51
#